data_AF-A0A8J6DFA0-F1
#
_entry.id   AF-A0A8J6DFA0-F1
#
_cell.length_a   1.000
_cell.length_b   1.000
_cell.length_c   1.000
_cell.angle_alpha   90.00
_cell.angle_beta   90.00
_cell.angle_gamma   90.00
#
_symmetry.space_group_name_H-M   'P 1'
#
loop_
_entity.id
_entity.type
_entity.pdbx_description
1 polymer ?
#
loop_
_entity_poly.entity_id
_entity_poly.type
_entity_poly.pdbx_seq_one_letter_code
_entity_poly.pdbx_strand_id
1 'polypeptide(L)'
;MLQDPGSLGSHMSRVRRPFNLLCLPELLVEPELKIGIIGGTGLDDPEILEGRTEKYVDTPFGKPSDALILGKIKNVDCVLLARHGRHHTIMPSNVNYQANIWALKEEGCTHIIVTTACGSLREEIQPGDIIIIDQFIDRTDKRSQTFYDGSHPCARGVCHIPMAEPFCPKTREVLIETTKKLGLRCHPRGTMVTIEGPRFSSRAESFMFRIWGADVINMTTVPEVVLAKEAGICYASIAMATDYDCWKEHEEAVSVDRVLKTLKENANKAKSLLLTTIPQIGSMEWSETLHNMKSHQVFINVCRYRHKAHCLDADSSSSSSSSSSRCPDLAKRPRPGLAVPAGPPCGSRGLRDVSVSVCKTNTESLTHTTPCISTYHVYRLTHKVHSRCSLGTRQFPYL
;
A
#
# COMPACT_ATOMS: atom_id res chain seq x y z
N MET A 1 -49.95 9.68 82.30
CA MET A 1 -49.32 9.55 80.97
C MET A 1 -48.06 8.72 81.15
N LEU A 2 -47.82 7.78 80.23
CA LEU A 2 -46.65 6.87 80.08
C LEU A 2 -46.94 5.41 80.39
N GLN A 3 -46.84 4.60 79.32
CA GLN A 3 -46.65 3.16 79.11
C GLN A 3 -47.42 2.81 77.81
N ASP A 4 -46.94 2.08 76.81
CA ASP A 4 -45.89 1.07 76.69
C ASP A 4 -45.51 0.94 75.17
N PRO A 5 -45.16 -0.20 74.53
CA PRO A 5 -43.81 -0.63 74.14
C PRO A 5 -43.66 -0.97 72.62
N GLY A 6 -42.54 -1.59 72.21
CA GLY A 6 -42.58 -2.63 71.16
C GLY A 6 -41.65 -2.50 69.94
N SER A 7 -40.67 -3.40 69.87
CA SER A 7 -39.92 -3.76 68.66
C SER A 7 -40.75 -4.54 67.65
N LEU A 8 -40.46 -4.46 66.34
CA LEU A 8 -40.25 -5.60 65.42
C LEU A 8 -39.93 -5.10 64.00
N GLY A 9 -38.99 -5.78 63.35
CA GLY A 9 -38.34 -5.33 62.12
C GLY A 9 -39.07 -5.65 60.82
N SER A 10 -38.49 -5.19 59.71
CA SER A 10 -38.65 -5.81 58.39
C SER A 10 -37.50 -5.41 57.46
N HIS A 11 -37.09 -6.37 56.64
CA HIS A 11 -36.02 -6.31 55.66
C HIS A 11 -36.17 -5.17 54.64
N MET A 12 -35.09 -4.40 54.41
CA MET A 12 -34.89 -3.66 53.16
C MET A 12 -33.83 -4.35 52.31
N SER A 13 -34.28 -4.95 51.21
CA SER A 13 -33.48 -5.40 50.09
C SER A 13 -32.74 -4.21 49.46
N ARG A 14 -31.40 -4.27 49.48
CA ARG A 14 -30.54 -3.35 48.73
C ARG A 14 -30.61 -3.70 47.24
N VAL A 15 -31.47 -3.00 46.51
CA VAL A 15 -31.41 -2.94 45.05
C VAL A 15 -30.10 -2.24 44.66
N ARG A 16 -29.15 -3.00 44.11
CA ARG A 16 -27.94 -2.46 43.49
C ARG A 16 -28.35 -1.68 42.23
N ARG A 17 -28.15 -0.36 42.25
CA ARG A 17 -28.21 0.47 41.03
C ARG A 17 -27.08 0.04 40.09
N PRO A 18 -27.32 -0.14 38.78
CA PRO A 18 -26.23 -0.38 37.86
C PRO A 18 -25.35 0.86 37.77
N PHE A 19 -24.03 0.63 37.79
CA PHE A 19 -23.01 1.59 37.44
C PHE A 19 -23.26 2.06 36.01
N ASN A 20 -23.83 3.26 35.84
CA ASN A 20 -23.77 3.96 34.56
C ASN A 20 -22.32 4.42 34.38
N LEU A 21 -21.59 3.69 33.55
CA LEU A 21 -20.34 4.11 32.95
C LEU A 21 -20.68 5.29 32.03
N LEU A 22 -20.60 6.52 32.55
CA LEU A 22 -20.59 7.74 31.76
C LEU A 22 -19.27 7.74 30.96
N CYS A 23 -19.30 7.08 29.82
CA CYS A 23 -18.37 7.35 28.73
C CYS A 23 -18.75 8.73 28.22
N LEU A 24 -18.04 9.76 28.70
CA LEU A 24 -18.11 11.08 28.09
C LEU A 24 -17.68 10.90 26.62
N PRO A 25 -18.48 11.33 25.63
CA PRO A 25 -18.02 11.34 24.26
C PRO A 25 -16.85 12.31 24.23
N GLU A 26 -15.65 11.78 23.99
CA GLU A 26 -14.57 12.56 23.42
C GLU A 26 -15.19 13.29 22.23
N LEU A 27 -15.31 14.61 22.32
CA LEU A 27 -15.87 15.42 21.23
C LEU A 27 -15.11 15.02 19.97
N LEU A 28 -15.78 14.29 19.08
CA LEU A 28 -15.28 13.94 17.77
C LEU A 28 -15.21 15.26 17.01
N VAL A 29 -14.13 16.01 17.22
CA VAL A 29 -13.75 17.09 16.33
C VAL A 29 -13.44 16.39 15.02
N GLU A 30 -14.40 16.44 14.10
CA GLU A 30 -14.21 16.04 12.71
C GLU A 30 -12.91 16.70 12.24
N PRO A 31 -11.93 15.93 11.74
CA PRO A 31 -10.64 16.50 11.37
C PRO A 31 -10.87 17.57 10.31
N GLU A 32 -10.43 18.79 10.60
CA GLU A 32 -10.48 19.91 9.66
C GLU A 32 -9.76 19.51 8.36
N LEU A 33 -10.40 19.78 7.22
CA LEU A 33 -9.89 19.34 5.93
C LEU A 33 -8.52 19.99 5.65
N LYS A 34 -7.51 19.15 5.45
CA LYS A 34 -6.15 19.58 5.09
C LYS A 34 -5.58 18.68 3.99
N ILE A 35 -4.98 19.30 2.98
CA ILE A 35 -4.53 18.60 1.77
C ILE A 35 -2.99 18.58 1.70
N GLY A 36 -2.40 17.40 1.80
CA GLY A 36 -1.02 17.17 1.43
C GLY A 36 -0.85 17.21 -0.09
N ILE A 37 0.18 17.88 -0.57
CA ILE A 37 0.58 17.91 -1.97
C ILE A 37 1.98 17.34 -2.06
N ILE A 38 2.16 16.24 -2.79
CA ILE A 38 3.50 15.70 -3.05
C ILE A 38 3.89 16.00 -4.49
N GLY A 39 4.83 16.93 -4.65
CA GLY A 39 5.36 17.36 -5.95
C GLY A 39 6.35 16.36 -6.52
N GLY A 40 6.09 15.88 -7.74
CA GLY A 40 7.07 15.14 -8.55
C GLY A 40 8.05 16.06 -9.27
N THR A 41 8.90 15.48 -10.12
CA THR A 41 9.86 16.21 -10.98
C THR A 41 9.19 17.40 -11.66
N GLY A 42 9.69 18.62 -11.41
CA GLY A 42 9.24 19.85 -12.08
C GLY A 42 7.83 20.31 -11.71
N LEU A 43 7.22 19.74 -10.67
CA LEU A 43 5.83 19.99 -10.24
C LEU A 43 5.73 20.25 -8.73
N ASP A 44 6.80 20.75 -8.13
CA ASP A 44 6.99 21.01 -6.70
C ASP A 44 7.15 22.51 -6.37
N ASP A 45 6.69 23.39 -7.26
CA ASP A 45 6.75 24.85 -7.11
C ASP A 45 6.05 25.34 -5.82
N PRO A 46 6.80 25.85 -4.82
CA PRO A 46 6.24 26.35 -3.58
C PRO A 46 5.36 27.59 -3.77
N GLU A 47 5.45 28.30 -4.90
CA GLU A 47 4.60 29.47 -5.19
C GLU A 47 3.13 29.12 -5.43
N ILE A 48 2.78 27.83 -5.45
CA ILE A 48 1.37 27.41 -5.46
C ILE A 48 0.64 27.79 -4.15
N LEU A 49 1.35 28.00 -3.05
CA LEU A 49 0.79 28.26 -1.73
C LEU A 49 0.88 29.74 -1.33
N GLU A 50 -0.18 30.26 -0.74
CA GLU A 50 -0.23 31.55 -0.05
C GLU A 50 0.14 31.38 1.44
N GLY A 51 0.73 32.40 2.08
CA GLY A 51 1.01 32.41 3.52
C GLY A 51 2.01 31.34 3.98
N ARG A 52 3.07 31.13 3.20
CA ARG A 52 3.98 29.99 3.32
C ARG A 52 4.78 29.99 4.63
N THR A 53 4.85 28.83 5.28
CA THR A 53 5.72 28.57 6.43
C THR A 53 6.47 27.26 6.20
N GLU A 54 7.79 27.29 6.37
CA GLU A 54 8.64 26.11 6.24
C GLU A 54 8.77 25.40 7.60
N LYS A 55 8.60 24.08 7.61
CA LYS A 55 8.68 23.24 8.81
C LYS A 55 9.48 21.98 8.54
N TYR A 56 10.66 21.88 9.14
CA TYR A 56 11.41 20.62 9.20
C TYR A 56 10.84 19.75 10.32
N VAL A 57 10.64 18.46 10.02
CA VAL A 57 10.10 17.48 10.95
C VAL A 57 10.92 16.19 10.90
N ASP A 58 10.94 15.47 12.02
CA ASP A 58 11.41 14.10 12.11
C ASP A 58 10.21 13.18 12.30
N THR A 59 10.28 11.96 11.76
CA THR A 59 9.26 10.93 11.95
C THR A 59 9.89 9.67 12.57
N PRO A 60 9.08 8.73 13.09
CA PRO A 60 9.58 7.43 13.52
C PRO A 60 10.35 6.67 12.42
N PHE A 61 10.07 6.98 11.15
CA PHE A 61 10.66 6.34 9.97
C PHE A 61 11.82 7.17 9.38
N GLY A 62 12.34 8.15 10.13
CA GLY A 62 13.39 9.06 9.70
C GLY A 62 12.87 10.37 9.12
N LYS A 63 13.72 11.07 8.37
CA LYS A 63 13.41 12.38 7.80
C LYS A 63 12.60 12.26 6.51
N PRO A 64 11.59 13.12 6.29
CA PRO A 64 10.99 13.31 4.96
C PRO A 64 12.02 13.79 3.94
N SER A 65 11.65 13.74 2.67
CA SER A 65 12.51 14.17 1.56
C SER A 65 13.00 15.62 1.67
N ASP A 66 12.20 16.50 2.26
CA ASP A 66 12.54 17.91 2.50
C ASP A 66 11.66 18.48 3.64
N ALA A 67 11.79 19.77 3.94
CA ALA A 67 10.84 20.48 4.78
C ALA A 67 9.42 20.42 4.20
N LEU A 68 8.44 20.39 5.11
CA LEU A 68 7.05 20.62 4.77
C LEU A 68 6.84 22.12 4.56
N ILE A 69 6.20 22.50 3.47
CA ILE A 69 5.80 23.89 3.22
C ILE A 69 4.30 23.99 3.49
N LEU A 70 3.96 24.60 4.63
CA LEU A 70 2.59 24.84 5.04
C LEU A 70 2.09 26.12 4.38
N GLY A 71 0.83 26.16 3.99
CA GLY A 71 0.21 27.36 3.45
C GLY A 71 -1.23 27.09 3.06
N LYS A 72 -1.80 27.97 2.23
CA LYS A 72 -3.18 27.86 1.77
C LYS A 72 -3.29 27.94 0.27
N ILE A 73 -4.30 27.27 -0.28
CA ILE A 73 -4.83 27.53 -1.62
C ILE A 73 -6.26 28.02 -1.42
N LYS A 74 -6.48 29.31 -1.68
CA LYS A 74 -7.69 30.02 -1.24
C LYS A 74 -7.89 29.84 0.29
N ASN A 75 -8.98 29.21 0.71
CA ASN A 75 -9.31 29.00 2.12
C ASN A 75 -8.96 27.58 2.63
N VAL A 76 -8.29 26.75 1.83
CA VAL A 76 -7.99 25.36 2.20
C VAL A 76 -6.54 25.24 2.67
N ASP A 77 -6.35 24.68 3.85
CA ASP A 77 -5.02 24.39 4.39
C ASP A 77 -4.33 23.30 3.58
N CYS A 78 -3.09 23.57 3.19
CA CYS A 78 -2.28 22.71 2.36
C CYS A 78 -0.88 22.50 2.95
N VAL A 79 -0.30 21.33 2.69
CA VAL A 79 1.07 20.99 3.06
C VAL A 79 1.79 20.44 1.83
N LEU A 80 2.72 21.21 1.28
CA LEU A 80 3.52 20.79 0.13
C LEU A 80 4.80 20.09 0.59
N LEU A 81 5.16 19.00 -0.10
CA LEU A 81 6.41 18.26 0.07
C LEU A 81 7.00 17.90 -1.29
N ALA A 82 8.27 18.25 -1.53
CA ALA A 82 9.00 17.84 -2.73
C ALA A 82 9.50 16.40 -2.59
N ARG A 83 9.01 15.48 -3.44
CA ARG A 83 9.30 14.03 -3.32
C ARG A 83 10.80 13.71 -3.39
N HIS A 84 11.54 14.43 -4.22
CA HIS A 84 12.96 14.20 -4.48
C HIS A 84 13.87 15.21 -3.76
N GLY A 85 13.31 15.97 -2.82
CA GLY A 85 13.91 17.21 -2.32
C GLY A 85 13.78 18.35 -3.34
N ARG A 86 13.78 19.62 -2.88
CA ARG A 86 13.59 20.80 -3.76
C ARG A 86 14.68 20.98 -4.84
N HIS A 87 15.80 20.28 -4.69
CA HIS A 87 16.92 20.28 -5.63
C HIS A 87 17.01 18.97 -6.43
N HIS A 88 16.01 18.10 -6.33
CA HIS A 88 15.97 16.81 -7.04
C HIS A 88 17.19 15.92 -6.78
N THR A 89 17.63 15.82 -5.53
CA THR A 89 18.87 15.11 -5.15
C THR A 89 18.64 13.66 -4.71
N ILE A 90 17.38 13.25 -4.56
CA ILE A 90 17.02 11.92 -4.04
C ILE A 90 16.40 11.08 -5.17
N MET A 91 17.10 10.02 -5.58
CA MET A 91 16.57 9.09 -6.60
C MET A 91 15.35 8.30 -6.10
N PRO A 92 14.45 7.83 -6.97
CA PRO A 92 13.18 7.20 -6.58
C PRO A 92 13.30 6.03 -5.58
N SER A 93 14.33 5.19 -5.70
CA SER A 93 14.59 4.08 -4.76
C SER A 93 14.92 4.53 -3.34
N ASN A 94 15.50 5.72 -3.19
CA ASN A 94 15.99 6.25 -1.92
C ASN A 94 15.02 7.28 -1.29
N VAL A 95 13.90 7.57 -1.95
CA VAL A 95 12.85 8.41 -1.37
C VAL A 95 12.32 7.72 -0.12
N ASN A 96 12.28 8.45 0.99
CA ASN A 96 11.73 7.92 2.24
C ASN A 96 10.20 8.04 2.25
N TYR A 97 9.52 7.15 1.52
CA TYR A 97 8.07 7.17 1.38
C TYR A 97 7.34 7.02 2.74
N GLN A 98 7.88 6.22 3.66
CA GLN A 98 7.32 6.07 5.01
C GLN A 98 7.35 7.42 5.74
N ALA A 99 8.51 8.09 5.81
CA ALA A 99 8.59 9.39 6.47
C ALA A 99 7.73 10.47 5.79
N ASN A 100 7.67 10.48 4.45
CA ASN A 100 6.85 11.46 3.71
C ASN A 100 5.36 11.34 4.06
N ILE A 101 4.80 10.13 3.98
CA ILE A 101 3.38 9.91 4.28
C ILE A 101 3.09 10.09 5.77
N TRP A 102 3.98 9.61 6.64
CA TRP A 102 3.81 9.76 8.08
C TRP A 102 3.83 11.24 8.50
N ALA A 103 4.75 12.04 7.97
CA ALA A 103 4.82 13.47 8.25
C ALA A 103 3.53 14.19 7.85
N LEU A 104 2.99 13.93 6.65
CA LEU A 104 1.73 14.52 6.21
C LEU A 104 0.54 14.08 7.07
N LYS A 105 0.53 12.81 7.51
CA LYS A 105 -0.47 12.29 8.46
C LYS A 105 -0.43 13.04 9.78
N GLU A 106 0.75 13.23 10.37
CA GLU A 106 0.93 13.92 11.65
C GLU A 106 0.65 15.42 11.55
N GLU A 107 0.86 16.06 10.39
CA GLU A 107 0.38 17.43 10.15
C GLU A 107 -1.16 17.51 10.02
N GLY A 108 -1.86 16.38 10.03
CA GLY A 108 -3.33 16.28 9.98
C GLY A 108 -3.90 16.26 8.57
N CYS A 109 -3.13 15.90 7.55
CA CYS A 109 -3.65 15.81 6.19
C CYS A 109 -4.70 14.71 6.07
N THR A 110 -5.89 15.07 5.60
CA THR A 110 -6.99 14.12 5.31
C THR A 110 -6.91 13.59 3.88
N HIS A 111 -6.28 14.36 3.00
CA HIS A 111 -6.07 14.04 1.59
C HIS A 111 -4.61 14.19 1.23
N ILE A 112 -4.15 13.39 0.26
CA ILE A 112 -2.89 13.61 -0.43
C ILE A 112 -3.17 13.58 -1.93
N ILE A 113 -2.86 14.67 -2.62
CA ILE A 113 -2.90 14.76 -4.08
C ILE A 113 -1.48 14.90 -4.57
N VAL A 114 -1.06 14.00 -5.45
CA VAL A 114 0.32 13.99 -5.93
C VAL A 114 0.41 14.29 -7.40
N THR A 115 1.58 14.77 -7.81
CA THR A 115 1.96 14.84 -9.21
C THR A 115 3.10 13.86 -9.50
N THR A 116 3.06 13.26 -10.70
CA THR A 116 4.10 12.35 -11.15
C THR A 116 4.30 12.45 -12.66
N ALA A 117 5.56 12.57 -13.09
CA ALA A 117 5.93 12.39 -14.49
C ALA A 117 5.90 10.90 -14.84
N CYS A 118 5.47 10.55 -16.05
CA CYS A 118 5.41 9.17 -16.49
C CYS A 118 5.65 9.02 -18.00
N GLY A 119 6.20 7.88 -18.39
CA GLY A 119 6.20 7.46 -19.79
C GLY A 119 4.85 6.89 -20.18
N SER A 120 4.40 7.18 -21.38
CA SER A 120 3.20 6.61 -21.97
C SER A 120 3.49 5.24 -22.59
N LEU A 121 2.65 4.25 -22.28
CA LEU A 121 2.67 2.92 -22.89
C LEU A 121 1.53 2.73 -23.90
N ARG A 122 0.81 3.81 -24.28
CA ARG A 122 -0.36 3.79 -25.18
C ARG A 122 -0.27 4.92 -26.20
N GLU A 123 -0.66 4.68 -27.44
CA GLU A 123 -0.55 5.69 -28.50
C GLU A 123 -1.42 6.92 -28.19
N GLU A 124 -2.63 6.66 -27.71
CA GLU A 124 -3.67 7.62 -27.38
C GLU A 124 -3.35 8.51 -26.17
N ILE A 125 -2.39 8.11 -25.33
CA ILE A 125 -1.88 8.90 -24.20
C ILE A 125 -0.64 9.65 -24.68
N GLN A 126 -0.82 10.92 -25.06
CA GLN A 126 0.24 11.72 -25.68
C GLN A 126 1.06 12.47 -24.61
N PRO A 127 2.36 12.73 -24.84
CA PRO A 127 3.13 13.64 -24.00
C PRO A 127 2.39 14.98 -23.78
N GLY A 128 2.24 15.37 -22.52
CA GLY A 128 1.45 16.52 -22.07
C GLY A 128 -0.01 16.22 -21.72
N ASP A 129 -0.50 14.99 -21.96
CA ASP A 129 -1.80 14.52 -21.47
C ASP A 129 -1.73 14.25 -19.96
N ILE A 130 -2.86 14.46 -19.29
CA ILE A 130 -3.06 14.11 -17.87
C ILE A 130 -3.74 12.74 -17.79
N ILE A 131 -3.35 11.92 -16.82
CA ILE A 131 -3.98 10.65 -16.50
C ILE A 131 -4.33 10.65 -15.02
N ILE A 132 -5.62 10.46 -14.71
CA ILE A 132 -6.08 10.27 -13.33
C ILE A 132 -6.12 8.77 -13.07
N ILE A 133 -4.96 8.21 -12.72
CA ILE A 133 -4.75 6.76 -12.57
C ILE A 133 -5.68 6.16 -11.49
N ASP A 134 -6.10 4.92 -11.71
CA ASP A 134 -6.99 4.15 -10.84
C ASP A 134 -6.40 2.81 -10.38
N GLN A 135 -5.35 2.35 -11.05
CA GLN A 135 -4.69 1.07 -10.75
C GLN A 135 -3.18 1.20 -10.87
N PHE A 136 -2.47 0.22 -10.30
CA PHE A 136 -1.02 0.12 -10.44
C PHE A 136 -0.56 -1.34 -10.57
N ILE A 137 0.62 -1.53 -11.16
CA ILE A 137 1.39 -2.77 -11.14
C ILE A 137 2.73 -2.48 -10.48
N ASP A 138 3.08 -3.27 -9.47
CA ASP A 138 4.34 -3.10 -8.74
C ASP A 138 5.49 -3.86 -9.40
N ARG A 139 6.54 -3.14 -9.76
CA ARG A 139 7.84 -3.63 -10.24
C ARG A 139 9.00 -3.03 -9.45
N THR A 140 8.73 -2.59 -8.22
CA THR A 140 9.73 -2.19 -7.22
C THR A 140 10.23 -3.41 -6.46
N ASP A 141 11.43 -3.33 -5.88
CA ASP A 141 12.06 -4.45 -5.17
C ASP A 141 12.83 -4.08 -3.88
N LYS A 142 13.17 -2.81 -3.68
CA LYS A 142 14.04 -2.36 -2.57
C LYS A 142 13.34 -1.58 -1.45
N ARG A 143 12.04 -1.31 -1.61
CA ARG A 143 11.36 -0.24 -0.87
C ARG A 143 10.49 -0.80 0.26
N SER A 144 10.54 -0.18 1.43
CA SER A 144 9.61 -0.47 2.52
C SER A 144 8.18 -0.07 2.12
N GLN A 145 7.26 -1.04 2.09
CA GLN A 145 5.88 -0.82 1.63
C GLN A 145 4.83 -0.73 2.74
N THR A 146 5.24 -0.84 4.01
CA THR A 146 4.31 -0.81 5.16
C THR A 146 4.93 -0.03 6.32
N PHE A 147 4.10 0.61 7.15
CA PHE A 147 4.53 1.11 8.46
C PHE A 147 4.69 0.00 9.50
N TYR A 148 4.03 -1.13 9.29
CA TYR A 148 3.90 -2.24 10.25
C TYR A 148 5.00 -3.28 10.06
N ASP A 149 6.25 -2.82 10.08
CA ASP A 149 7.45 -3.64 9.86
C ASP A 149 7.94 -4.39 11.10
N GLY A 150 7.25 -4.25 12.24
CA GLY A 150 7.59 -4.87 13.51
C GLY A 150 8.71 -4.17 14.29
N SER A 151 9.24 -3.06 13.79
CA SER A 151 10.34 -2.32 14.44
C SER A 151 9.90 -1.00 15.09
N HIS A 152 8.72 -0.47 14.73
CA HIS A 152 8.25 0.83 15.19
C HIS A 152 7.09 0.73 16.20
N PRO A 153 7.22 1.27 17.44
CA PRO A 153 6.15 1.23 18.44
C PRO A 153 4.87 1.97 18.06
N CYS A 154 4.94 2.93 17.12
CA CYS A 154 3.81 3.70 16.61
C CYS A 154 2.95 2.91 15.59
N ALA A 155 3.48 1.83 15.02
CA ALA A 155 2.80 0.97 14.05
C ALA A 155 3.04 -0.50 14.42
N ARG A 156 2.26 -1.00 15.38
CA ARG A 156 2.39 -2.36 15.91
C ARG A 156 1.50 -3.35 15.19
N GLY A 157 1.99 -4.58 15.06
CA GLY A 157 1.23 -5.70 14.51
C GLY A 157 1.64 -5.99 13.07
N VAL A 158 0.75 -6.69 12.35
CA VAL A 158 0.93 -7.02 10.93
C VAL A 158 -0.23 -6.39 10.17
N CYS A 159 0.08 -5.65 9.11
CA CYS A 159 -0.91 -5.00 8.26
C CYS A 159 -1.02 -5.70 6.90
N HIS A 160 -2.24 -6.08 6.53
CA HIS A 160 -2.62 -6.59 5.22
C HIS A 160 -3.64 -5.65 4.58
N ILE A 161 -3.17 -4.53 4.03
CA ILE A 161 -4.02 -3.48 3.46
C ILE A 161 -4.65 -3.91 2.12
N PRO A 162 -5.99 -3.85 1.96
CA PRO A 162 -6.63 -4.10 0.66
C PRO A 162 -6.25 -3.04 -0.37
N MET A 163 -5.85 -3.50 -1.55
CA MET A 163 -5.43 -2.66 -2.68
C MET A 163 -6.32 -2.80 -3.92
N ALA A 164 -7.50 -3.41 -3.79
CA ALA A 164 -8.46 -3.55 -4.90
C ALA A 164 -8.86 -2.17 -5.49
N GLU A 165 -9.00 -1.18 -4.61
CA GLU A 165 -9.23 0.22 -4.97
C GLU A 165 -8.16 1.10 -4.29
N PRO A 166 -6.99 1.27 -4.93
CA PRO A 166 -5.83 1.87 -4.28
C PRO A 166 -5.92 3.39 -4.16
N PHE A 167 -6.70 4.05 -5.02
CA PHE A 167 -6.86 5.51 -5.04
C PHE A 167 -8.28 5.91 -4.60
N CYS A 168 -8.44 7.08 -3.98
CA CYS A 168 -9.73 7.58 -3.53
C CYS A 168 -10.66 7.92 -4.71
N PRO A 169 -11.80 7.22 -4.92
CA PRO A 169 -12.68 7.45 -6.07
C PRO A 169 -13.23 8.86 -6.11
N LYS A 170 -13.64 9.37 -4.95
CA LYS A 170 -14.25 10.70 -4.82
C LYS A 170 -13.27 11.81 -5.18
N THR A 171 -12.03 11.74 -4.69
CA THR A 171 -10.99 12.71 -5.08
C THR A 171 -10.67 12.64 -6.58
N ARG A 172 -10.63 11.42 -7.14
CA ARG A 172 -10.41 11.23 -8.58
C ARG A 172 -11.53 11.83 -9.42
N GLU A 173 -12.78 11.68 -8.99
CA GLU A 173 -13.94 12.26 -9.67
C GLU A 173 -13.83 13.78 -9.76
N VAL A 174 -13.51 14.46 -8.65
CA VAL A 174 -13.30 15.92 -8.65
C VAL A 174 -12.17 16.32 -9.59
N LEU A 175 -11.06 15.56 -9.63
CA LEU A 175 -9.96 15.80 -10.56
C LEU A 175 -10.41 15.67 -12.03
N ILE A 176 -11.15 14.60 -12.35
CA ILE A 176 -11.66 14.32 -13.71
C ILE A 176 -12.66 15.39 -14.16
N GLU A 177 -13.55 15.84 -13.28
CA GLU A 177 -14.47 16.94 -13.59
C GLU A 177 -13.72 18.25 -13.78
N THR A 178 -12.69 18.50 -12.98
CA THR A 178 -11.91 19.74 -13.06
C THR A 178 -11.08 19.79 -14.33
N THR A 179 -10.52 18.68 -14.80
CA THR A 179 -9.82 18.65 -16.11
C THR A 179 -10.77 18.97 -17.26
N LYS A 180 -12.01 18.47 -17.22
CA LYS A 180 -13.06 18.83 -18.20
C LYS A 180 -13.37 20.33 -18.17
N LYS A 181 -13.57 20.91 -16.98
CA LYS A 181 -13.83 22.35 -16.80
C LYS A 181 -12.70 23.23 -17.35
N LEU A 182 -11.45 22.77 -17.21
CA LEU A 182 -10.26 23.47 -17.70
C LEU A 182 -9.95 23.20 -19.18
N GLY A 183 -10.71 22.34 -19.86
CA GLY A 183 -10.44 21.96 -21.25
C GLY A 183 -9.12 21.20 -21.44
N LEU A 184 -8.63 20.53 -20.39
CA LEU A 184 -7.38 19.78 -20.43
C LEU A 184 -7.60 18.39 -21.03
N ARG A 185 -6.70 17.95 -21.92
CA ARG A 185 -6.66 16.55 -22.36
C ARG A 185 -6.40 15.65 -21.17
N CYS A 186 -7.34 14.76 -20.88
CA CYS A 186 -7.33 13.93 -19.68
C CYS A 186 -7.86 12.53 -19.96
N HIS A 187 -7.15 11.53 -19.46
CA HIS A 187 -7.57 10.14 -19.43
C HIS A 187 -8.12 9.83 -18.02
N PRO A 188 -9.41 9.45 -17.88
CA PRO A 188 -10.07 9.33 -16.57
C PRO A 188 -9.72 8.03 -15.82
N ARG A 189 -8.87 7.18 -16.39
CA ARG A 189 -8.39 5.92 -15.84
C ARG A 189 -7.05 5.58 -16.48
N GLY A 190 -6.28 4.71 -15.82
CA GLY A 190 -5.01 4.23 -16.32
C GLY A 190 -4.28 3.41 -15.26
N THR A 191 -3.66 2.32 -15.71
CA THR A 191 -2.83 1.46 -14.87
C THR A 191 -1.37 1.91 -14.90
N MET A 192 -0.84 2.32 -13.76
CA MET A 192 0.56 2.73 -13.60
C MET A 192 1.46 1.53 -13.27
N VAL A 193 2.40 1.17 -14.15
CA VAL A 193 3.50 0.28 -13.74
C VAL A 193 4.60 1.11 -13.06
N THR A 194 4.92 0.78 -11.80
CA THR A 194 6.00 1.44 -11.06
C THR A 194 7.25 0.57 -11.09
N ILE A 195 8.28 0.99 -11.82
CA ILE A 195 9.57 0.29 -11.85
C ILE A 195 10.51 0.81 -10.76
N GLU A 196 11.48 -0.01 -10.35
CA GLU A 196 12.47 0.39 -9.34
C GLU A 196 13.31 1.60 -9.76
N GLY A 197 13.79 1.63 -11.00
CA GLY A 197 14.75 2.64 -11.47
C GLY A 197 16.16 2.44 -10.90
N PRO A 198 17.06 3.45 -10.97
CA PRO A 198 16.87 4.75 -11.61
C PRO A 198 17.00 4.69 -13.14
N ARG A 199 17.37 3.52 -13.71
CA ARG A 199 17.37 3.34 -15.17
C ARG A 199 15.95 3.37 -15.73
N PHE A 200 15.81 3.85 -16.96
CA PHE A 200 14.60 3.60 -17.75
C PHE A 200 14.51 2.13 -18.18
N SER A 201 13.36 1.74 -18.72
CA SER A 201 13.10 0.40 -19.18
C SER A 201 13.90 0.07 -20.44
N SER A 202 14.24 -1.21 -20.60
CA SER A 202 14.59 -1.76 -21.90
C SER A 202 13.34 -1.88 -22.77
N ARG A 203 13.51 -1.94 -24.10
CA ARG A 203 12.38 -2.10 -25.02
C ARG A 203 11.59 -3.39 -24.78
N ALA A 204 12.27 -4.48 -24.41
CA ALA A 204 11.62 -5.73 -24.06
C ALA A 204 10.71 -5.59 -22.82
N GLU A 205 11.18 -4.88 -21.79
CA GLU A 205 10.36 -4.56 -20.61
C GLU A 205 9.16 -3.68 -20.99
N SER A 206 9.38 -2.64 -21.81
CA SER A 206 8.32 -1.75 -22.28
C SER A 206 7.20 -2.49 -23.01
N PHE A 207 7.56 -3.39 -23.95
CA PHE A 207 6.58 -4.25 -24.63
C PHE A 207 5.88 -5.23 -23.67
N MET A 208 6.62 -5.81 -22.73
CA MET A 208 6.03 -6.71 -21.72
C MET A 208 4.97 -5.98 -20.88
N PHE A 209 5.25 -4.76 -20.41
CA PHE A 209 4.30 -3.98 -19.62
C PHE A 209 3.04 -3.61 -20.40
N ARG A 210 3.18 -3.34 -21.71
CA ARG A 210 2.03 -3.12 -22.61
C ARG A 210 1.14 -4.35 -22.71
N ILE A 211 1.73 -5.55 -22.80
CA ILE A 211 1.00 -6.84 -22.82
C ILE A 211 0.26 -7.06 -21.50
N TRP A 212 0.86 -6.69 -20.37
CA TRP A 212 0.20 -6.78 -19.06
C TRP A 212 -1.00 -5.85 -18.89
N GLY A 213 -1.19 -4.90 -19.80
CA GLY A 213 -2.26 -3.92 -19.71
C GLY A 213 -1.86 -2.60 -19.04
N ALA A 214 -0.58 -2.36 -18.74
CA ALA A 214 -0.14 -1.08 -18.20
C ALA A 214 -0.29 0.04 -19.24
N ASP A 215 -0.70 1.22 -18.78
CA ASP A 215 -0.98 2.37 -19.64
C ASP A 215 0.09 3.46 -19.53
N VAL A 216 0.66 3.62 -18.34
CA VAL A 216 1.72 4.57 -18.04
C VAL A 216 2.76 3.93 -17.12
N ILE A 217 3.99 4.42 -17.18
CA ILE A 217 5.14 3.91 -16.42
C ILE A 217 5.80 5.04 -15.61
N ASN A 218 6.07 4.80 -14.33
CA ASN A 218 6.83 5.73 -13.50
C ASN A 218 7.74 4.98 -12.50
N MET A 219 8.31 5.73 -11.56
CA MET A 219 9.19 5.19 -10.53
C MET A 219 8.74 5.49 -9.09
N THR A 220 7.57 6.11 -8.87
CA THR A 220 7.25 6.69 -7.55
C THR A 220 5.86 6.38 -7.00
N THR A 221 4.93 5.83 -7.80
CA THR A 221 3.56 5.59 -7.30
C THR A 221 3.55 4.54 -6.18
N VAL A 222 4.34 3.47 -6.33
CA VAL A 222 4.55 2.46 -5.29
C VAL A 222 5.87 2.74 -4.56
N PRO A 223 5.91 2.75 -3.21
CA PRO A 223 4.84 2.42 -2.25
C PRO A 223 4.02 3.59 -1.73
N GLU A 224 4.12 4.78 -2.32
CA GLU A 224 3.45 6.01 -1.83
C GLU A 224 1.93 5.83 -1.64
N VAL A 225 1.25 5.22 -2.63
CA VAL A 225 -0.19 4.93 -2.56
C VAL A 225 -0.55 3.91 -1.47
N VAL A 226 0.31 2.91 -1.25
CA VAL A 226 0.10 1.83 -0.28
C VAL A 226 0.15 2.41 1.13
N LEU A 227 1.21 3.19 1.41
CA LEU A 227 1.41 3.83 2.70
C LEU A 227 0.33 4.88 2.97
N ALA A 228 -0.13 5.63 1.97
CA ALA A 228 -1.24 6.57 2.16
C ALA A 228 -2.55 5.86 2.56
N LYS A 229 -2.83 4.68 1.98
CA LYS A 229 -3.97 3.85 2.40
C LYS A 229 -3.80 3.32 3.81
N GLU A 230 -2.61 2.82 4.18
CA GLU A 230 -2.31 2.41 5.55
C GLU A 230 -2.44 3.57 6.54
N ALA A 231 -2.15 4.80 6.13
CA ALA A 231 -2.32 6.01 6.93
C ALA A 231 -3.79 6.41 7.12
N GLY A 232 -4.73 5.84 6.35
CA GLY A 232 -6.14 6.22 6.35
C GLY A 232 -6.42 7.52 5.58
N ILE A 233 -5.57 7.86 4.62
CA ILE A 233 -5.61 9.13 3.88
C ILE A 233 -6.24 8.93 2.50
N CYS A 234 -7.10 9.86 2.08
CA CYS A 234 -7.63 9.88 0.72
C CYS A 234 -6.54 10.29 -0.28
N TYR A 235 -6.00 9.31 -1.01
CA TYR A 235 -4.88 9.51 -1.94
C TYR A 235 -5.34 9.53 -3.40
N ALA A 236 -4.87 10.50 -4.19
CA ALA A 236 -5.07 10.54 -5.63
C ALA A 236 -3.80 11.04 -6.35
N SER A 237 -3.62 10.63 -7.60
CA SER A 237 -2.44 10.96 -8.40
C SER A 237 -2.82 11.59 -9.74
N ILE A 238 -2.16 12.71 -10.03
CA ILE A 238 -2.17 13.38 -11.33
C ILE A 238 -0.89 12.93 -12.04
N ALA A 239 -1.02 11.95 -12.93
CA ALA A 239 0.09 11.52 -13.78
C ALA A 239 0.13 12.39 -15.05
N MET A 240 1.32 12.80 -15.45
CA MET A 240 1.54 13.58 -16.67
C MET A 240 2.46 12.80 -17.60
N ALA A 241 1.99 12.47 -18.80
CA ALA A 241 2.82 11.80 -19.78
C ALA A 241 3.92 12.75 -20.27
N THR A 242 5.19 12.32 -20.27
CA THR A 242 6.33 13.14 -20.70
C THR A 242 7.01 12.65 -21.96
N ASP A 243 6.80 11.38 -22.29
CA ASP A 243 7.47 10.61 -23.33
C ASP A 243 6.65 9.34 -23.61
N TYR A 244 7.08 8.54 -24.60
CA TYR A 244 6.51 7.23 -24.92
C TYR A 244 7.42 6.07 -24.47
N ASP A 245 8.16 6.26 -23.37
CA ASP A 245 9.19 5.34 -22.89
C ASP A 245 10.15 4.92 -24.03
N CYS A 246 10.15 3.65 -24.46
CA CYS A 246 11.00 3.18 -25.54
C CYS A 246 10.34 2.15 -26.49
N TRP A 247 9.00 1.99 -26.43
CA TRP A 247 8.27 1.02 -27.25
C TRP A 247 8.03 1.49 -28.68
N LYS A 248 8.02 2.80 -28.94
CA LYS A 248 7.94 3.34 -30.31
C LYS A 248 9.30 3.23 -30.99
N GLU A 249 9.36 2.55 -32.13
CA GLU A 249 10.62 2.38 -32.88
C GLU A 249 11.03 3.62 -33.68
N HIS A 250 10.06 4.43 -34.09
CA HIS A 250 10.27 5.61 -34.95
C HIS A 250 10.19 6.95 -34.20
N GLU A 251 10.01 6.92 -32.88
CA GLU A 251 10.20 8.09 -32.02
C GLU A 251 11.50 7.94 -31.23
N GLU A 252 12.11 9.07 -30.89
CA GLU A 252 13.24 9.07 -29.97
C GLU A 252 12.85 8.38 -28.65
N ALA A 253 13.80 7.69 -28.02
CA ALA A 253 13.58 7.09 -26.71
C ALA A 253 13.56 8.17 -25.61
N VAL A 254 13.04 7.81 -24.44
CA VAL A 254 13.06 8.65 -23.24
C VAL A 254 14.49 9.03 -22.82
N SER A 255 14.67 10.29 -22.41
CA SER A 255 15.88 10.82 -21.79
C SER A 255 15.49 11.86 -20.74
N VAL A 256 16.41 12.15 -19.81
CA VAL A 256 16.19 13.15 -18.76
C VAL A 256 15.83 14.52 -19.36
N ASP A 257 16.56 14.95 -20.39
CA ASP A 257 16.32 16.24 -21.05
C ASP A 257 14.92 16.34 -21.67
N ARG A 258 14.43 15.25 -22.26
CA ARG A 258 13.08 15.22 -22.84
C ARG A 258 12.00 15.29 -21.78
N VAL A 259 12.17 14.54 -20.68
CA VAL A 259 11.26 14.60 -19.54
C VAL A 259 11.19 16.03 -18.98
N LEU A 260 12.35 16.65 -18.74
CA LEU A 260 12.42 18.02 -18.22
C LEU A 260 11.83 19.05 -19.19
N LYS A 261 12.06 18.90 -20.49
CA LYS A 261 11.48 19.77 -21.52
C LYS A 261 9.95 19.68 -21.51
N THR A 262 9.40 18.48 -21.61
CA THR A 262 7.94 18.28 -21.62
C THR A 262 7.31 18.77 -20.32
N LEU A 263 7.95 18.53 -19.16
CA LEU A 263 7.48 19.05 -17.88
C LEU A 263 7.45 20.57 -17.85
N LYS A 264 8.51 21.25 -18.31
CA LYS A 264 8.55 22.71 -18.37
C LYS A 264 7.42 23.29 -19.22
N GLU A 265 7.09 22.64 -20.33
CA GLU A 265 6.00 23.04 -21.23
C GLU A 265 4.60 22.79 -20.63
N ASN A 266 4.46 21.79 -19.76
CA ASN A 266 3.16 21.30 -19.31
C ASN A 266 2.88 21.50 -17.81
N ALA A 267 3.86 21.95 -17.01
CA ALA A 267 3.73 22.10 -15.56
C ALA A 267 2.55 22.98 -15.12
N ASN A 268 2.27 24.03 -15.91
CA ASN A 268 1.14 24.92 -15.68
C ASN A 268 -0.20 24.17 -15.68
N LYS A 269 -0.37 23.11 -16.47
CA LYS A 269 -1.60 22.31 -16.51
C LYS A 269 -1.87 21.66 -15.15
N ALA A 270 -0.86 21.03 -14.55
CA ALA A 270 -0.97 20.41 -13.23
C ALA A 270 -1.17 21.47 -12.12
N LYS A 271 -0.46 22.60 -12.18
CA LYS A 271 -0.66 23.73 -11.26
C LYS A 271 -2.09 24.26 -11.31
N SER A 272 -2.62 24.55 -12.50
CA SER A 272 -4.01 25.01 -12.67
C SER A 272 -5.03 23.98 -12.20
N LEU A 273 -4.78 22.69 -12.46
CA LEU A 273 -5.64 21.61 -11.99
C LEU A 273 -5.69 21.57 -10.46
N LEU A 274 -4.54 21.62 -9.78
CA LEU A 274 -4.47 21.66 -8.31
C LEU A 274 -5.19 22.88 -7.74
N LEU A 275 -4.88 24.09 -8.25
CA LEU A 275 -5.48 25.36 -7.80
C LEU A 275 -7.01 25.40 -7.96
N THR A 276 -7.55 24.64 -8.91
CA THR A 276 -9.00 24.57 -9.17
C THR A 276 -9.67 23.41 -8.41
N THR A 277 -8.97 22.29 -8.23
CA THR A 277 -9.50 21.09 -7.56
C THR A 277 -9.56 21.26 -6.04
N ILE A 278 -8.49 21.80 -5.45
CA ILE A 278 -8.35 21.90 -3.99
C ILE A 278 -9.50 22.69 -3.33
N PRO A 279 -9.92 23.86 -3.86
CA PRO A 279 -11.09 24.55 -3.33
C PRO A 279 -12.40 23.77 -3.47
N GLN A 280 -12.55 22.96 -4.51
CA GLN A 280 -13.75 22.11 -4.68
C GLN A 280 -13.80 21.03 -3.60
N ILE A 281 -12.68 20.35 -3.35
CA ILE A 281 -12.55 19.41 -2.22
C ILE A 281 -12.85 20.11 -0.90
N GLY A 282 -12.32 21.34 -0.72
CA GLY A 282 -12.61 22.27 0.38
C GLY A 282 -14.08 22.51 0.69
N SER A 283 -14.93 22.45 -0.34
CA SER A 283 -16.36 22.76 -0.25
C SER A 283 -17.27 21.52 -0.13
N MET A 284 -16.69 20.32 -0.20
CA MET A 284 -17.42 19.06 -0.17
C MET A 284 -17.39 18.43 1.23
N GLU A 285 -18.36 17.58 1.53
CA GLU A 285 -18.35 16.76 2.75
C GLU A 285 -17.58 15.45 2.53
N TRP A 286 -16.68 15.12 3.46
CA TRP A 286 -15.77 13.98 3.48
C TRP A 286 -15.89 13.07 4.72
N SER A 287 -16.68 13.42 5.75
CA SER A 287 -16.77 12.67 7.01
C SER A 287 -16.96 11.16 6.81
N GLU A 288 -17.96 10.74 6.03
CA GLU A 288 -18.23 9.33 5.71
C GLU A 288 -17.06 8.65 4.99
N THR A 289 -16.46 9.33 4.01
CA THR A 289 -15.33 8.80 3.23
C THR A 289 -14.12 8.59 4.14
N LEU A 290 -13.80 9.57 4.98
CA LEU A 290 -12.68 9.50 5.92
C LEU A 290 -12.95 8.49 7.04
N HIS A 291 -14.20 8.35 7.49
CA HIS A 291 -14.60 7.32 8.43
C HIS A 291 -14.37 5.92 7.87
N ASN A 292 -14.81 5.65 6.63
CA ASN A 292 -14.61 4.36 5.98
C ASN A 292 -13.10 4.03 5.80
N MET A 293 -12.29 5.02 5.43
CA MET A 293 -10.84 4.87 5.33
C MET A 293 -10.17 4.52 6.67
N LYS A 294 -10.58 5.19 7.76
CA LYS A 294 -10.10 4.87 9.13
C LYS A 294 -10.57 3.49 9.60
N SER A 295 -11.81 3.10 9.31
CA SER A 295 -12.35 1.79 9.70
C SER A 295 -11.58 0.64 9.03
N HIS A 296 -11.20 0.80 7.76
CA HIS A 296 -10.35 -0.16 7.06
C HIS A 296 -8.95 -0.27 7.70
N GLN A 297 -8.36 0.83 8.18
CA GLN A 297 -7.09 0.83 8.90
C GLN A 297 -7.17 0.06 10.23
N VAL A 298 -8.26 0.20 10.99
CA VAL A 298 -8.40 -0.38 12.34
C VAL A 298 -8.64 -1.90 12.31
N PHE A 299 -9.47 -2.39 11.38
CA PHE A 299 -9.86 -3.81 11.35
C PHE A 299 -8.67 -4.75 11.06
N ILE A 300 -7.66 -4.24 10.37
CA ILE A 300 -6.47 -5.00 9.96
C ILE A 300 -5.49 -5.20 11.12
N ASN A 301 -5.46 -4.28 12.09
CA ASN A 301 -4.60 -4.36 13.28
C ASN A 301 -5.01 -5.48 14.27
N VAL A 302 -6.13 -6.17 14.01
CA VAL A 302 -6.74 -7.16 14.91
C VAL A 302 -6.18 -8.58 14.71
N CYS A 303 -5.21 -8.80 13.81
CA CYS A 303 -4.42 -10.04 13.77
C CYS A 303 -3.51 -10.25 15.01
N ARG A 304 -3.89 -9.71 16.18
CA ARG A 304 -3.61 -10.33 17.47
C ARG A 304 -4.40 -11.63 17.54
N TYR A 305 -3.82 -12.73 17.06
CA TYR A 305 -4.24 -14.05 17.52
C TYR A 305 -4.22 -14.02 19.06
N ARG A 306 -5.42 -14.02 19.67
CA ARG A 306 -5.57 -14.24 21.11
C ARG A 306 -5.11 -15.67 21.39
N HIS A 307 -3.81 -15.90 21.51
CA HIS A 307 -3.31 -16.98 22.35
C HIS A 307 -3.56 -16.56 23.80
N LYS A 308 -4.81 -16.64 24.25
CA LYS A 308 -5.07 -16.97 25.65
C LYS A 308 -4.68 -18.43 25.80
N ALA A 309 -3.41 -18.69 26.04
CA ALA A 309 -3.02 -19.93 26.69
C ALA A 309 -3.70 -19.88 28.06
N HIS A 310 -4.80 -20.61 28.21
CA HIS A 310 -5.31 -21.01 29.50
C HIS A 310 -4.24 -21.93 30.11
N CYS A 311 -3.27 -21.34 30.82
CA CYS A 311 -2.63 -22.06 31.91
C CYS A 311 -3.71 -22.16 32.99
N LEU A 312 -4.45 -23.27 32.95
CA LEU A 312 -5.22 -23.71 34.11
C LEU A 312 -4.18 -24.11 35.16
N ASP A 313 -4.11 -23.35 36.24
CA ASP A 313 -3.50 -23.77 37.48
C ASP A 313 -4.23 -25.05 37.93
N ALA A 314 -3.58 -26.20 37.72
CA ALA A 314 -3.96 -27.44 38.37
C ALA A 314 -3.25 -27.46 39.72
N ASP A 315 -3.93 -26.95 40.74
CA ASP A 315 -3.69 -27.33 42.12
C ASP A 315 -3.85 -28.85 42.25
N SER A 316 -2.76 -29.53 42.57
CA SER A 316 -2.83 -30.83 43.23
C SER A 316 -1.74 -30.89 44.30
N SER A 317 -2.19 -30.78 45.54
CA SER A 317 -1.43 -30.91 46.76
C SER A 317 -0.87 -32.34 46.98
N SER A 318 0.32 -32.36 47.60
CA SER A 318 0.87 -33.35 48.54
C SER A 318 1.17 -34.78 48.06
N SER A 319 2.47 -35.15 48.06
CA SER A 319 3.05 -36.05 49.08
C SER A 319 4.55 -36.32 48.87
N SER A 320 5.33 -35.99 49.92
CA SER A 320 6.50 -36.70 50.48
C SER A 320 7.72 -37.17 49.63
N SER A 321 8.88 -36.73 50.15
CA SER A 321 10.14 -37.46 50.43
C SER A 321 11.22 -37.70 49.36
N SER A 322 12.34 -36.99 49.58
CA SER A 322 13.73 -37.49 49.76
C SER A 322 14.72 -37.60 48.58
N SER A 323 15.97 -37.22 48.93
CA SER A 323 17.28 -37.39 48.25
C SER A 323 17.55 -36.52 47.01
N SER A 324 18.38 -35.47 47.06
CA SER A 324 19.85 -35.33 47.28
C SER A 324 20.71 -35.60 46.03
N SER A 325 21.25 -34.54 45.43
CA SER A 325 22.63 -34.36 44.87
C SER A 325 22.60 -33.18 43.88
N ARG A 326 23.26 -32.04 44.18
CA ARG A 326 24.59 -31.59 43.65
C ARG A 326 24.67 -31.66 42.11
N CYS A 327 25.11 -30.68 41.34
CA CYS A 327 25.78 -29.37 41.51
C CYS A 327 25.81 -28.68 40.11
N PRO A 328 26.37 -27.48 39.92
CA PRO A 328 25.77 -26.41 39.11
C PRO A 328 26.47 -26.07 37.77
N ASP A 329 25.85 -25.10 37.08
CA ASP A 329 26.39 -24.05 36.20
C ASP A 329 27.80 -24.19 35.61
N LEU A 330 27.91 -23.91 34.30
CA LEU A 330 28.95 -23.02 33.77
C LEU A 330 28.61 -22.47 32.39
N ALA A 331 28.71 -21.15 32.29
CA ALA A 331 28.48 -20.31 31.13
C ALA A 331 29.80 -19.98 30.39
N LYS A 332 29.66 -19.50 29.13
CA LYS A 332 30.61 -18.65 28.35
C LYS A 332 31.88 -19.41 27.87
N ARG A 333 32.46 -19.24 26.66
CA ARG A 333 32.53 -18.16 25.65
C ARG A 333 33.25 -18.74 24.36
N PRO A 334 33.71 -17.98 23.33
CA PRO A 334 33.44 -18.28 21.89
C PRO A 334 34.66 -18.65 20.98
N ARG A 335 34.35 -19.09 19.72
CA ARG A 335 34.99 -18.99 18.35
C ARG A 335 36.54 -18.88 18.19
N PRO A 336 37.13 -18.99 16.96
CA PRO A 336 36.91 -19.83 15.76
C PRO A 336 38.23 -20.48 15.23
N GLY A 337 38.20 -21.30 14.16
CA GLY A 337 39.42 -21.79 13.49
C GLY A 337 39.16 -22.44 12.12
N LEU A 338 39.96 -22.05 11.13
CA LEU A 338 39.90 -22.37 9.70
C LEU A 338 40.18 -23.86 9.35
N ALA A 339 39.63 -24.35 8.24
CA ALA A 339 40.39 -25.02 7.17
C ALA A 339 39.51 -25.35 5.93
N VAL A 340 40.06 -25.07 4.75
CA VAL A 340 39.69 -25.53 3.39
C VAL A 340 40.81 -26.52 3.00
N PRO A 341 40.58 -27.68 2.34
CA PRO A 341 40.66 -27.71 0.86
C PRO A 341 39.86 -28.78 0.08
N ALA A 342 39.73 -28.48 -1.22
CA ALA A 342 39.62 -29.36 -2.40
C ALA A 342 38.34 -30.21 -2.66
N GLY A 343 37.77 -30.05 -3.86
CA GLY A 343 36.88 -31.04 -4.52
C GLY A 343 37.59 -31.69 -5.71
N PRO A 344 36.88 -32.32 -6.69
CA PRO A 344 35.61 -33.05 -6.67
C PRO A 344 35.82 -34.56 -7.05
N PRO A 345 34.77 -35.39 -7.26
CA PRO A 345 34.23 -35.51 -8.63
C PRO A 345 32.71 -35.76 -8.74
N CYS A 346 32.24 -35.64 -9.98
CA CYS A 346 30.89 -35.91 -10.50
C CYS A 346 30.27 -37.26 -10.06
N GLY A 347 28.96 -37.25 -9.84
CA GLY A 347 28.14 -38.45 -9.66
C GLY A 347 26.64 -38.15 -9.70
N SER A 348 26.03 -38.41 -10.84
CA SER A 348 24.58 -38.46 -11.08
C SER A 348 23.84 -39.36 -10.07
N ARG A 349 22.69 -38.92 -9.54
CA ARG A 349 21.51 -39.75 -9.20
C ARG A 349 20.36 -38.94 -8.57
N GLY A 350 19.17 -39.13 -9.14
CA GLY A 350 17.93 -39.35 -8.37
C GLY A 350 17.10 -38.13 -7.99
N LEU A 351 16.05 -37.89 -8.77
CA LEU A 351 14.82 -37.23 -8.31
C LEU A 351 14.35 -37.89 -7.00
N ARG A 352 14.20 -37.11 -5.93
CA ARG A 352 13.50 -37.54 -4.73
C ARG A 352 12.07 -37.03 -4.78
N ASP A 353 11.14 -37.97 -4.81
CA ASP A 353 9.73 -37.75 -4.56
C ASP A 353 9.52 -37.09 -3.19
N VAL A 354 8.78 -35.98 -3.18
CA VAL A 354 8.22 -35.41 -1.95
C VAL A 354 6.89 -36.11 -1.71
N SER A 355 6.86 -37.02 -0.74
CA SER A 355 5.65 -37.65 -0.24
C SER A 355 4.84 -36.65 0.58
N VAL A 356 3.67 -36.26 0.05
CA VAL A 356 2.67 -35.50 0.79
C VAL A 356 1.86 -36.49 1.64
N SER A 357 1.97 -36.34 2.96
CA SER A 357 1.12 -37.01 3.95
C SER A 357 -0.31 -36.45 3.85
N VAL A 358 -1.26 -37.31 3.46
CA VAL A 358 -2.70 -37.02 3.49
C VAL A 358 -3.25 -37.52 4.82
N CYS A 359 -3.65 -36.58 5.69
CA CYS A 359 -4.43 -36.89 6.89
C CYS A 359 -5.82 -37.39 6.47
N LYS A 360 -6.10 -38.67 6.72
CA LYS A 360 -7.45 -39.25 6.63
C LYS A 360 -8.29 -38.72 7.79
N THR A 361 -9.37 -38.01 7.48
CA THR A 361 -10.45 -37.70 8.43
C THR A 361 -11.46 -38.83 8.44
N ASN A 362 -11.70 -39.40 9.63
CA ASN A 362 -12.74 -40.40 9.85
C ASN A 362 -14.14 -39.81 9.64
N THR A 363 -14.95 -40.55 8.90
CA THR A 363 -16.38 -40.35 8.71
C THR A 363 -17.17 -40.96 9.87
N GLU A 364 -18.00 -40.17 10.53
CA GLU A 364 -19.23 -40.62 11.17
C GLU A 364 -20.34 -39.58 10.95
N SER A 365 -21.56 -40.12 10.87
CA SER A 365 -22.82 -39.62 10.36
C SER A 365 -23.43 -38.39 11.05
N LEU A 366 -24.20 -37.59 10.32
CA LEU A 366 -25.63 -37.33 10.59
C LEU A 366 -26.29 -36.52 9.46
N THR A 367 -27.57 -36.82 9.26
CA THR A 367 -28.46 -36.52 8.14
C THR A 367 -29.06 -35.10 8.18
N HIS A 368 -29.19 -34.42 7.03
CA HIS A 368 -30.43 -33.74 6.56
C HIS A 368 -30.26 -33.01 5.19
N THR A 369 -30.98 -33.52 4.19
CA THR A 369 -31.69 -32.85 3.06
C THR A 369 -31.06 -31.65 2.28
N THR A 370 -30.58 -31.99 1.07
CA THR A 370 -30.40 -31.31 -0.27
C THR A 370 -31.14 -29.99 -0.64
N PRO A 371 -30.80 -29.32 -1.79
CA PRO A 371 -29.52 -29.22 -2.52
C PRO A 371 -29.18 -27.81 -3.11
N CYS A 372 -27.89 -27.54 -3.38
CA CYS A 372 -27.44 -26.50 -4.33
C CYS A 372 -27.02 -27.12 -5.67
N ILE A 373 -27.61 -26.63 -6.76
CA ILE A 373 -27.21 -26.76 -8.19
C ILE A 373 -26.23 -25.59 -8.45
N SER A 374 -25.16 -25.58 -9.26
CA SER A 374 -24.70 -26.35 -10.43
C SER A 374 -23.17 -26.25 -10.56
N THR A 375 -22.55 -27.40 -10.87
CA THR A 375 -21.44 -27.68 -11.81
C THR A 375 -20.56 -26.55 -12.39
N TYR A 376 -19.23 -26.72 -12.22
CA TYR A 376 -18.17 -26.22 -13.11
C TYR A 376 -17.69 -27.35 -14.04
N HIS A 377 -17.71 -27.13 -15.36
CA HIS A 377 -17.05 -27.98 -16.35
C HIS A 377 -15.59 -27.51 -16.55
N VAL A 378 -14.63 -28.40 -16.35
CA VAL A 378 -13.21 -28.19 -16.72
C VAL A 378 -12.94 -28.93 -18.02
N TYR A 379 -12.65 -28.20 -19.10
CA TYR A 379 -12.12 -28.78 -20.34
C TYR A 379 -10.61 -29.05 -20.19
N ARG A 380 -10.21 -30.31 -20.39
CA ARG A 380 -8.81 -30.75 -20.45
C ARG A 380 -8.47 -31.04 -21.91
N LEU A 381 -7.71 -30.13 -22.54
CA LEU A 381 -7.14 -30.37 -23.88
C LEU A 381 -5.88 -31.23 -23.75
N THR A 382 -5.92 -32.43 -24.30
CA THR A 382 -4.75 -33.30 -24.51
C THR A 382 -4.44 -33.36 -26.00
N HIS A 383 -3.33 -32.76 -26.43
CA HIS A 383 -2.81 -32.94 -27.79
C HIS A 383 -2.12 -34.32 -27.88
N LYS A 384 -2.73 -35.24 -28.64
CA LYS A 384 -2.09 -36.47 -29.13
C LYS A 384 -1.28 -36.14 -30.38
N VAL A 385 0.02 -36.39 -30.32
CA VAL A 385 0.89 -36.48 -31.49
C VAL A 385 0.64 -37.84 -32.16
N HIS A 386 0.27 -37.84 -33.43
CA HIS A 386 0.27 -39.03 -34.27
C HIS A 386 1.33 -38.86 -35.36
N SER A 387 2.36 -39.70 -35.25
CA SER A 387 3.31 -39.97 -36.32
C SER A 387 2.65 -40.86 -37.37
N ARG A 388 2.63 -40.40 -38.62
CA ARG A 388 2.57 -41.30 -39.78
C ARG A 388 3.64 -40.87 -40.78
N CYS A 389 4.62 -41.76 -40.92
CA CYS A 389 5.65 -41.74 -41.93
C CYS A 389 5.03 -42.28 -43.23
N SER A 390 5.07 -41.51 -44.32
CA SER A 390 4.91 -42.06 -45.67
C SER A 390 5.87 -41.35 -46.60
N LEU A 391 6.89 -42.11 -47.02
CA LEU A 391 7.86 -41.80 -48.05
C LEU A 391 7.15 -41.53 -49.39
N GLY A 392 7.58 -40.48 -50.07
CA GLY A 392 7.13 -40.12 -51.41
C GLY A 392 8.03 -39.05 -52.01
N THR A 393 9.15 -39.46 -52.57
CA THR A 393 10.05 -38.66 -53.40
C THR A 393 9.36 -38.25 -54.70
N ARG A 394 9.42 -36.95 -55.08
CA ARG A 394 9.92 -36.48 -56.40
C ARG A 394 9.69 -34.98 -56.66
N GLN A 395 10.80 -34.37 -57.08
CA GLN A 395 10.98 -33.35 -58.13
C GLN A 395 10.48 -31.91 -57.93
N PHE A 396 11.49 -31.02 -57.85
CA PHE A 396 11.48 -29.62 -58.29
C PHE A 396 11.07 -29.48 -59.75
N PRO A 397 10.60 -28.29 -60.14
CA PRO A 397 11.36 -27.56 -61.14
C PRO A 397 11.61 -26.09 -60.80
N TYR A 398 12.73 -25.62 -61.32
CA TYR A 398 13.13 -24.22 -61.51
C TYR A 398 12.09 -23.43 -62.30
N LEU A 399 11.90 -22.16 -61.91
CA LEU A 399 12.04 -20.98 -62.77
C LEU A 399 12.28 -19.74 -61.89
#